data_AF-A0A9W6NNY8-F1
#
_entry.id   AF-A0A9W6NNY8-F1
#
_cell.length_a   1.000
_cell.length_b   1.000
_cell.length_c   1.000
_cell.angle_alpha   90.00
_cell.angle_beta   90.00
_cell.angle_gamma   90.00
#
_symmetry.space_group_name_H-M   'P 1'
#
loop_
_entity.id
_entity.type
_entity.pdbx_description
1 polymer ?
#
loop_
_entity_poly.entity_id
_entity_poly.type
_entity_poly.pdbx_seq_one_letter_code
_entity_poly.pdbx_strand_id
1 'polypeptide(L)'
;MNEPITDPAPVRRALTATELTAILGRIDAAASTGDLLTVAVRSVYDTLLAARGLTLATLPDGLRLDPRRYAIPTSQWHAISGAVIDRAAAWGTGPELALELGNVLPGSYDDPDAPVPDTPRTDRRPDLLRLAVSRDAVDVIAAATAHVQALAARYGPASPQHLAAGSSWLTGLSRLLSLTFGADTRVRPDGHLSLLVHTGSGFTYGLTFHGVTRRCTAGDGCAAVIADDGTASASSPTTVLADHIHQPSFPCDAPQPGVWSVHS
;
A
#
# COMPACT_ATOMS: atom_id res chain seq x y z
N MET A 1 32.28 -27.91 26.95
CA MET A 1 32.88 -26.66 26.42
C MET A 1 32.17 -26.37 25.13
N ASN A 2 31.26 -25.40 25.13
CA ASN A 2 30.71 -24.88 23.89
C ASN A 2 31.78 -23.95 23.32
N GLU A 3 32.32 -24.28 22.15
CA GLU A 3 33.10 -23.32 21.37
C GLU A 3 32.29 -22.02 21.25
N PRO A 4 32.90 -20.84 21.46
CA PRO A 4 32.23 -19.60 21.15
C PRO A 4 31.88 -19.64 19.65
N ILE A 5 30.61 -19.42 19.32
CA ILE A 5 30.17 -19.25 17.93
C ILE A 5 30.96 -18.07 17.37
N THR A 6 32.00 -18.37 16.61
CA THR A 6 32.86 -17.37 16.00
C THR A 6 32.01 -16.66 14.96
N ASP A 7 31.85 -15.36 15.18
CA ASP A 7 31.09 -14.50 14.30
C ASP A 7 31.60 -14.64 12.85
N PRO A 8 30.78 -15.07 11.88
CA PRO A 8 31.27 -15.42 10.56
C PRO A 8 31.96 -14.23 9.89
N ALA A 9 33.16 -14.46 9.35
CA ALA A 9 33.94 -13.44 8.66
C ALA A 9 33.14 -12.78 7.53
N PRO A 10 33.36 -11.48 7.24
CA PRO A 10 32.66 -10.81 6.14
C PRO A 10 32.91 -11.52 4.80
N VAL A 11 31.91 -11.54 3.91
CA VAL A 11 31.99 -12.14 2.58
C VAL A 11 31.87 -11.05 1.53
N ARG A 12 32.98 -10.73 0.87
CA ARG A 12 33.04 -9.75 -0.22
C ARG A 12 33.59 -10.43 -1.46
N ARG A 13 32.74 -10.70 -2.45
CA ARG A 13 33.15 -11.37 -3.70
C ARG A 13 32.19 -11.10 -4.85
N ALA A 14 32.70 -11.25 -6.07
CA ALA A 14 31.88 -11.32 -7.26
C ALA A 14 31.07 -12.62 -7.29
N LEU A 15 29.85 -12.53 -7.80
CA LEU A 15 29.08 -13.68 -8.24
C LEU A 15 29.65 -14.16 -9.57
N THR A 16 29.78 -15.47 -9.74
CA THR A 16 30.12 -16.05 -11.03
C THR A 16 28.98 -15.84 -12.03
N ALA A 17 29.26 -15.92 -13.33
CA ALA A 17 28.23 -15.81 -14.36
C ALA A 17 27.10 -16.83 -14.18
N THR A 18 27.42 -18.06 -13.79
CA THR A 18 26.45 -19.14 -13.52
C THR A 18 25.58 -18.81 -12.30
N GLU A 19 26.19 -18.35 -11.22
CA GLU A 19 25.48 -17.94 -10.00
C GLU A 19 24.50 -16.79 -10.29
N LEU A 20 24.98 -15.75 -10.98
CA LEU A 20 24.18 -14.60 -11.32
C LEU A 20 23.02 -14.98 -12.25
N THR A 21 23.27 -15.80 -13.28
CA THR A 21 22.21 -16.31 -14.18
C THR A 21 21.15 -17.11 -13.39
N ALA A 22 21.57 -17.97 -12.45
CA ALA A 22 20.63 -18.73 -11.63
C ALA A 22 19.82 -17.86 -10.65
N ILE A 23 20.40 -16.77 -10.15
CA ILE A 23 19.68 -15.78 -9.33
C ILE A 23 18.63 -15.05 -10.19
N LEU A 24 19.03 -14.55 -11.35
CA LEU A 24 18.13 -13.84 -12.27
C LEU A 24 16.99 -14.75 -12.77
N GLY A 25 17.27 -16.01 -13.09
CA GLY A 25 16.23 -16.98 -13.48
C GLY A 25 15.23 -17.29 -12.36
N ARG A 26 15.67 -17.30 -11.09
CA ARG A 26 14.76 -17.47 -9.94
C ARG A 26 13.89 -16.23 -9.72
N ILE A 27 14.47 -15.04 -9.87
CA ILE A 27 13.73 -13.76 -9.84
C ILE A 27 12.68 -13.73 -10.94
N ASP A 28 13.05 -14.12 -12.16
CA ASP A 28 12.14 -14.21 -13.31
C ASP A 28 10.93 -15.11 -13.04
N ALA A 29 11.18 -16.28 -12.47
CA ALA A 29 10.16 -17.29 -12.16
C ALA A 29 9.26 -16.96 -10.95
N ALA A 30 9.52 -15.87 -10.21
CA ALA A 30 8.69 -15.50 -9.07
C ALA A 30 7.23 -15.28 -9.48
N ALA A 31 6.28 -15.75 -8.67
CA ALA A 31 4.85 -15.74 -8.99
C ALA A 31 4.08 -14.55 -8.39
N SER A 32 4.67 -13.88 -7.39
CA SER A 32 4.06 -12.76 -6.69
C SER A 32 5.11 -11.75 -6.19
N THR A 33 4.69 -10.53 -5.88
CA THR A 33 5.52 -9.52 -5.20
C THR A 33 6.01 -10.01 -3.84
N GLY A 34 5.15 -10.69 -3.07
CA GLY A 34 5.49 -11.18 -1.74
C GLY A 34 6.64 -12.19 -1.76
N ASP A 35 6.62 -13.12 -2.73
CA ASP A 35 7.68 -14.10 -2.89
C ASP A 35 8.96 -13.49 -3.47
N LEU A 36 8.82 -12.47 -4.32
CA LEU A 36 9.92 -11.93 -5.11
C LEU A 36 11.09 -11.42 -4.27
N LEU A 37 10.82 -10.63 -3.23
CA LEU A 37 11.88 -10.12 -2.35
C LEU A 37 12.58 -11.26 -1.60
N THR A 38 11.79 -12.19 -1.06
CA THR A 38 12.31 -13.37 -0.37
C THR A 38 13.17 -14.23 -1.30
N VAL A 39 12.72 -14.47 -2.54
CA VAL A 39 13.46 -15.23 -3.55
C VAL A 39 14.76 -14.52 -3.90
N ALA A 40 14.74 -13.20 -4.12
CA ALA A 40 15.94 -12.44 -4.45
C ALA A 40 16.97 -12.49 -3.31
N VAL A 41 16.56 -12.12 -2.09
CA VAL A 41 17.41 -12.13 -0.89
C VAL A 41 17.97 -13.52 -0.65
N ARG A 42 17.11 -14.53 -0.58
CA ARG A 42 17.55 -15.91 -0.34
C ARG A 42 18.51 -16.41 -1.41
N SER A 43 18.21 -16.12 -2.67
CA SER A 43 19.06 -16.55 -3.79
C SER A 43 20.46 -15.95 -3.71
N VAL A 44 20.58 -14.67 -3.38
CA VAL A 44 21.87 -13.98 -3.25
C VAL A 44 22.64 -14.49 -2.04
N TYR A 45 22.01 -14.51 -0.86
CA TYR A 45 22.73 -14.90 0.37
C TYR A 45 23.07 -16.38 0.43
N ASP A 46 22.19 -17.29 -0.01
CA ASP A 46 22.52 -18.71 -0.09
C ASP A 46 23.73 -18.93 -1.01
N THR A 47 23.82 -18.20 -2.12
CA THR A 47 24.97 -18.24 -3.03
C THR A 47 26.24 -17.70 -2.36
N LEU A 48 26.18 -16.59 -1.62
CA LEU A 48 27.34 -16.06 -0.91
C LEU A 48 27.80 -16.98 0.23
N LEU A 49 26.87 -17.67 0.88
CA LEU A 49 27.11 -18.61 1.98
C LEU A 49 27.57 -20.00 1.51
N ALA A 50 27.30 -20.38 0.25
CA ALA A 50 27.56 -21.72 -0.28
C ALA A 50 29.02 -22.15 -0.12
N ALA A 51 29.99 -21.23 -0.26
CA ALA A 51 31.41 -21.52 -0.05
C ALA A 51 31.76 -22.01 1.37
N ARG A 52 30.85 -21.80 2.33
CA ARG A 52 30.95 -22.24 3.73
C ARG A 52 30.04 -23.44 4.03
N GLY A 53 29.38 -24.00 3.03
CA GLY A 53 28.39 -25.06 3.21
C GLY A 53 27.13 -24.63 3.96
N LEU A 54 26.82 -23.32 3.96
CA LEU A 54 25.68 -22.75 4.67
C LEU A 54 24.65 -22.16 3.69
N THR A 55 23.44 -22.01 4.18
CA THR A 55 22.31 -21.27 3.58
C THR A 55 21.66 -20.42 4.67
N LEU A 56 20.78 -19.49 4.31
CA LEU A 56 19.98 -18.74 5.27
C LEU A 56 19.18 -19.66 6.22
N ALA A 57 18.69 -20.79 5.71
CA ALA A 57 17.89 -21.74 6.49
C ALA A 57 18.73 -22.60 7.45
N THR A 58 20.05 -22.67 7.23
CA THR A 58 20.98 -23.46 8.05
C THR A 58 21.90 -22.57 8.88
N LEU A 59 21.58 -21.28 9.01
CA LEU A 59 22.29 -20.39 9.91
C LEU A 59 22.06 -20.85 11.36
N PRO A 60 23.11 -20.89 12.20
CA PRO A 60 22.97 -21.28 13.60
C PRO A 60 22.00 -20.36 14.36
N ASP A 61 21.29 -20.93 15.32
CA ASP A 61 20.36 -20.18 16.17
C ASP A 61 21.06 -18.98 16.84
N GLY A 62 20.45 -17.80 16.70
CA GLY A 62 20.98 -16.54 17.26
C GLY A 62 21.87 -15.72 16.31
N LEU A 63 22.33 -16.28 15.19
CA LEU A 63 23.01 -15.51 14.14
C LEU A 63 21.98 -14.82 13.24
N ARG A 64 21.87 -13.50 13.39
CA ARG A 64 21.10 -12.67 12.46
C ARG A 64 21.96 -12.36 11.23
N LEU A 65 21.36 -12.47 10.05
CA LEU A 65 21.96 -11.99 8.82
C LEU A 65 22.16 -10.48 8.93
N ASP A 66 23.40 -10.02 8.79
CA ASP A 66 23.75 -8.60 8.71
C ASP A 66 24.18 -8.28 7.27
N PRO A 67 23.33 -7.60 6.47
CA PRO A 67 23.64 -7.25 5.09
C PRO A 67 24.97 -6.52 4.89
N ARG A 68 25.43 -5.77 5.91
CA ARG A 68 26.66 -4.96 5.85
C ARG A 68 27.93 -5.82 5.82
N ARG A 69 27.84 -7.10 6.19
CA ARG A 69 28.95 -8.05 6.20
C ARG A 69 29.13 -8.78 4.87
N TYR A 70 28.18 -8.59 3.97
CA TYR A 70 28.19 -9.19 2.65
C TYR A 70 28.32 -8.09 1.61
N ALA A 71 29.11 -8.30 0.58
CA ALA A 71 29.16 -7.36 -0.52
C ALA A 71 29.42 -8.05 -1.87
N ILE A 72 28.76 -7.52 -2.91
CA ILE A 72 28.92 -7.93 -4.31
C ILE A 72 29.29 -6.70 -5.18
N PRO A 73 29.85 -6.89 -6.37
CA PRO A 73 30.10 -5.79 -7.30
C PRO A 73 28.85 -4.93 -7.57
N THR A 74 29.03 -3.60 -7.64
CA THR A 74 27.97 -2.62 -7.89
C THR A 74 27.18 -2.93 -9.17
N SER A 75 27.87 -3.39 -10.21
CA SER A 75 27.26 -3.74 -11.48
C SER A 75 26.31 -4.95 -11.38
N GLN A 76 26.71 -5.98 -10.61
CA GLN A 76 25.88 -7.16 -10.32
C GLN A 76 24.71 -6.82 -9.39
N TRP A 77 24.95 -5.94 -8.40
CA TRP A 77 23.91 -5.42 -7.53
C TRP A 77 22.82 -4.69 -8.34
N HIS A 78 23.22 -3.84 -9.28
CA HIS A 78 22.27 -3.16 -10.19
C HIS A 78 21.53 -4.14 -11.09
N ALA A 79 22.19 -5.18 -11.61
CA ALA A 79 21.54 -6.19 -12.44
C ALA A 79 20.46 -6.95 -11.66
N ILE A 80 20.76 -7.38 -10.43
CA ILE A 80 19.79 -8.08 -9.56
C ILE A 80 18.64 -7.14 -9.19
N SER A 81 18.94 -5.92 -8.75
CA SER A 81 17.91 -4.94 -8.36
C SER A 81 17.01 -4.56 -9.53
N GLY A 82 17.59 -4.36 -10.71
CA GLY A 82 16.87 -4.09 -11.96
C GLY A 82 15.94 -5.25 -12.31
N ALA A 83 16.41 -6.49 -12.24
CA ALA A 83 15.58 -7.67 -12.52
C ALA A 83 14.42 -7.81 -11.53
N VAL A 84 14.63 -7.53 -10.24
CA VAL A 84 13.55 -7.50 -9.24
C VAL A 84 12.52 -6.42 -9.59
N ILE A 85 12.96 -5.19 -9.85
CA ILE A 85 12.06 -4.07 -10.18
C ILE A 85 11.28 -4.35 -11.47
N ASP A 86 11.96 -4.83 -12.53
CA ASP A 86 11.33 -5.14 -13.81
C ASP A 86 10.33 -6.30 -13.66
N ARG A 87 10.64 -7.31 -12.84
CA ARG A 87 9.71 -8.39 -12.53
C ARG A 87 8.49 -7.89 -11.76
N ALA A 88 8.72 -7.00 -10.79
CA ALA A 88 7.70 -6.39 -9.94
C ALA A 88 6.75 -5.48 -10.71
N ALA A 89 7.19 -4.92 -11.83
CA ALA A 89 6.37 -4.10 -12.72
C ALA A 89 5.12 -4.85 -13.23
N ALA A 90 5.18 -6.18 -13.36
CA ALA A 90 4.02 -7.00 -13.72
C ALA A 90 2.87 -6.96 -12.70
N TRP A 91 3.19 -6.65 -11.44
CA TRP A 91 2.22 -6.44 -10.37
C TRP A 91 2.09 -4.97 -9.99
N GLY A 92 2.82 -4.08 -10.64
CA GLY A 92 2.84 -2.66 -10.32
C GLY A 92 3.44 -2.35 -8.94
N THR A 93 4.41 -3.14 -8.43
CA THR A 93 5.07 -2.89 -7.13
C THR A 93 6.56 -2.56 -7.25
N GLY A 94 6.99 -2.12 -8.44
CA GLY A 94 8.39 -1.82 -8.72
C GLY A 94 8.98 -0.73 -7.81
N PRO A 95 8.33 0.45 -7.68
CA PRO A 95 8.82 1.54 -6.83
C PRO A 95 8.97 1.15 -5.36
N GLU A 96 8.01 0.39 -4.81
CA GLU A 96 8.03 -0.01 -3.41
C GLU A 96 9.13 -1.03 -3.14
N LEU A 97 9.30 -2.03 -4.01
CA LEU A 97 10.42 -2.97 -3.87
C LEU A 97 11.77 -2.27 -4.05
N ALA A 98 11.88 -1.23 -4.88
CA ALA A 98 13.12 -0.49 -5.04
C ALA A 98 13.60 0.14 -3.71
N LEU A 99 12.66 0.62 -2.88
CA LEU A 99 12.97 1.16 -1.55
C LEU A 99 13.43 0.06 -0.58
N GLU A 100 12.78 -1.10 -0.61
CA GLU A 100 13.11 -2.22 0.28
C GLU A 100 14.46 -2.87 -0.04
N LEU A 101 14.80 -3.00 -1.32
CA LEU A 101 16.03 -3.66 -1.78
C LEU A 101 17.30 -3.04 -1.17
N GLY A 102 17.33 -1.73 -1.00
CA GLY A 102 18.47 -1.04 -0.37
C GLY A 102 18.73 -1.45 1.08
N ASN A 103 17.70 -1.94 1.79
CA ASN A 103 17.81 -2.35 3.19
C ASN A 103 18.20 -3.82 3.34
N VAL A 104 17.89 -4.67 2.34
CA VAL A 104 17.98 -6.13 2.48
C VAL A 104 18.99 -6.80 1.57
N LEU A 105 19.41 -6.17 0.47
CA LEU A 105 20.50 -6.70 -0.36
C LEU A 105 21.86 -6.50 0.33
N PRO A 106 22.87 -7.33 0.00
CA PRO A 106 24.24 -7.09 0.47
C PRO A 106 24.74 -5.71 0.02
N GLY A 107 25.77 -5.20 0.71
CA GLY A 107 26.48 -4.01 0.26
C GLY A 107 27.04 -4.16 -1.15
N SER A 108 27.42 -3.04 -1.77
CA SER A 108 28.07 -3.05 -3.07
C SER A 108 29.53 -2.60 -3.00
N TYR A 109 30.31 -2.94 -4.02
CA TYR A 109 31.65 -2.39 -4.21
C TYR A 109 32.05 -2.30 -5.68
N ASP A 110 33.01 -1.43 -5.98
CA ASP A 110 33.48 -1.26 -7.36
C ASP A 110 34.42 -2.40 -7.77
N ASP A 111 34.06 -3.06 -8.87
CA ASP A 111 34.82 -4.11 -9.53
C ASP A 111 34.48 -4.06 -11.03
N PRO A 112 35.33 -3.43 -11.86
CA PRO A 112 35.04 -3.25 -13.28
C PRO A 112 35.13 -4.55 -14.09
N ASP A 113 35.80 -5.57 -13.57
CA ASP A 113 36.02 -6.85 -14.25
C ASP A 113 34.93 -7.89 -13.91
N ALA A 114 34.00 -7.55 -13.01
CA ALA A 114 32.92 -8.43 -12.60
C ALA A 114 31.97 -8.73 -13.78
N PRO A 115 31.60 -10.01 -14.01
CA PRO A 115 30.70 -10.37 -15.09
C PRO A 115 29.30 -9.82 -14.82
N VAL A 116 28.74 -9.14 -15.82
CA VAL A 116 27.34 -8.68 -15.81
C VAL A 116 26.65 -9.27 -17.05
N PRO A 117 25.59 -10.06 -16.88
CA PRO A 117 24.82 -10.55 -18.01
C PRO A 117 24.13 -9.39 -18.70
N ASP A 118 24.25 -9.32 -20.03
CA ASP A 118 23.38 -8.48 -20.87
C ASP A 118 21.97 -9.07 -20.82
N THR A 119 21.22 -8.68 -19.80
CA THR A 119 19.82 -9.08 -19.65
C THR A 119 18.96 -7.96 -20.24
N PRO A 120 18.31 -8.15 -21.40
CA PRO A 120 17.48 -7.12 -21.98
C PRO A 120 16.35 -6.77 -21.00
N ARG A 121 16.22 -5.48 -20.70
CA ARG A 121 15.13 -4.99 -19.86
C ARG A 121 13.82 -5.24 -20.59
N THR A 122 12.97 -6.06 -19.98
CA THR A 122 11.65 -6.39 -20.52
C THR A 122 10.63 -5.53 -19.79
N ASP A 123 9.85 -4.73 -20.50
CA ASP A 123 8.68 -4.11 -19.91
C ASP A 123 7.65 -5.20 -19.62
N ARG A 124 7.37 -5.43 -18.34
CA ARG A 124 6.43 -6.47 -17.89
C ARG A 124 5.12 -5.91 -17.40
N ARG A 125 4.92 -4.60 -17.53
CA ARG A 125 3.65 -3.99 -17.16
C ARG A 125 2.53 -4.67 -17.96
N PRO A 126 1.40 -5.01 -17.32
CA PRO A 126 0.30 -5.63 -18.02
C PRO A 126 -0.25 -4.68 -19.10
N ASP A 127 -0.48 -5.19 -20.31
CA ASP A 127 -1.08 -4.41 -21.40
C ASP A 127 -2.53 -3.99 -21.10
N LEU A 128 -3.20 -4.74 -20.21
CA LEU A 128 -4.57 -4.49 -19.78
C LEU A 128 -4.65 -4.48 -18.25
N LEU A 129 -5.18 -3.40 -17.71
CA LEU A 129 -5.60 -3.34 -16.31
C LEU A 129 -7.04 -3.86 -16.18
N ARG A 130 -7.24 -4.87 -15.33
CA ARG A 130 -8.56 -5.42 -15.04
C ARG A 130 -9.11 -4.81 -13.76
N LEU A 131 -10.30 -4.25 -13.85
CA LEU A 131 -11.04 -3.76 -12.69
C LEU A 131 -12.31 -4.61 -12.51
N ALA A 132 -12.37 -5.35 -11.41
CA ALA A 132 -13.53 -6.14 -11.02
C ALA A 132 -14.29 -5.42 -9.90
N VAL A 133 -15.47 -4.90 -10.24
CA VAL A 133 -16.37 -4.27 -9.26
C VAL A 133 -17.41 -5.29 -8.83
N SER A 134 -17.46 -5.60 -7.53
CA SER A 134 -18.50 -6.49 -7.00
C SER A 134 -19.89 -5.86 -7.14
N ARG A 135 -20.93 -6.70 -7.22
CA ARG A 135 -22.33 -6.23 -7.30
C ARG A 135 -22.65 -5.24 -6.17
N ASP A 136 -22.32 -5.61 -4.94
CA ASP A 136 -22.59 -4.76 -3.77
C ASP A 136 -21.80 -3.44 -3.83
N ALA A 137 -20.61 -3.42 -4.43
CA ALA A 137 -19.88 -2.17 -4.67
C ALA A 137 -20.56 -1.29 -5.73
N VAL A 138 -21.23 -1.87 -6.74
CA VAL A 138 -22.07 -1.10 -7.68
C VAL A 138 -23.21 -0.43 -6.94
N ASP A 139 -23.85 -1.12 -6.00
CA ASP A 139 -24.92 -0.56 -5.17
C ASP A 139 -24.41 0.59 -4.28
N VAL A 140 -23.21 0.45 -3.70
CA VAL A 140 -22.56 1.55 -2.94
C VAL A 140 -22.20 2.73 -3.84
N ILE A 141 -21.71 2.51 -5.05
CA ILE A 141 -21.43 3.58 -6.03
C ILE A 141 -22.71 4.34 -6.37
N ALA A 142 -23.81 3.62 -6.57
CA ALA A 142 -25.13 4.20 -6.82
C ALA A 142 -25.61 5.00 -5.59
N ALA A 143 -25.45 4.45 -4.39
CA ALA A 143 -25.81 5.12 -3.14
C ALA A 143 -25.01 6.40 -2.91
N ALA A 144 -23.70 6.40 -3.14
CA ALA A 144 -22.85 7.59 -3.06
C ALA A 144 -23.27 8.67 -4.07
N THR A 145 -23.59 8.26 -5.29
CA THR A 145 -24.08 9.17 -6.33
C THR A 145 -25.44 9.78 -5.96
N ALA A 146 -26.37 8.95 -5.45
CA ALA A 146 -27.65 9.41 -4.96
C ALA A 146 -27.50 10.35 -3.75
N HIS A 147 -26.54 10.09 -2.86
CA HIS A 147 -26.23 10.97 -1.72
C HIS A 147 -25.78 12.37 -2.18
N VAL A 148 -24.89 12.45 -3.18
CA VAL A 148 -24.47 13.72 -3.78
C VAL A 148 -25.67 14.48 -4.37
N GLN A 149 -26.60 13.79 -5.02
CA GLN A 149 -27.84 14.37 -5.55
C GLN A 149 -28.78 14.84 -4.44
N ALA A 150 -28.92 14.06 -3.35
CA ALA A 150 -29.71 14.43 -2.19
C ALA A 150 -29.18 15.72 -1.54
N LEU A 151 -27.86 15.87 -1.43
CA LEU A 151 -27.23 17.11 -0.98
C LEU A 151 -27.59 18.29 -1.89
N ALA A 152 -27.59 18.10 -3.21
CA ALA A 152 -27.99 19.15 -4.16
C ALA A 152 -29.46 19.57 -3.98
N ALA A 153 -30.36 18.59 -3.82
CA ALA A 153 -31.78 18.84 -3.61
C ALA A 153 -32.06 19.57 -2.30
N ARG A 154 -31.29 19.26 -1.24
CA ARG A 154 -31.48 19.85 0.09
C ARG A 154 -30.85 21.22 0.25
N TYR A 155 -29.58 21.36 -0.13
CA TYR A 155 -28.78 22.56 0.13
C TYR A 155 -28.68 23.48 -1.10
N GLY A 156 -29.08 22.98 -2.28
CA GLY A 156 -28.94 23.67 -3.55
C GLY A 156 -27.73 23.18 -4.35
N PRO A 157 -27.79 23.20 -5.69
CA PRO A 157 -26.72 22.68 -6.56
C PRO A 157 -25.44 23.54 -6.55
N ALA A 158 -25.51 24.78 -6.06
CA ALA A 158 -24.33 25.64 -5.89
C ALA A 158 -23.82 25.66 -4.44
N SER A 159 -24.39 24.83 -3.55
CA SER A 159 -23.99 24.83 -2.14
C SER A 159 -22.58 24.25 -1.95
N PRO A 160 -21.80 24.78 -1.00
CA PRO A 160 -20.49 24.20 -0.67
C PRO A 160 -20.55 22.72 -0.31
N GLN A 161 -21.61 22.27 0.37
CA GLN A 161 -21.83 20.88 0.76
C GLN A 161 -21.95 19.96 -0.46
N HIS A 162 -22.76 20.34 -1.45
CA HIS A 162 -22.92 19.57 -2.68
C HIS A 162 -21.64 19.58 -3.52
N LEU A 163 -21.04 20.76 -3.73
CA LEU A 163 -19.86 20.90 -4.59
C LEU A 163 -18.65 20.15 -4.03
N ALA A 164 -18.41 20.22 -2.71
CA ALA A 164 -17.32 19.49 -2.07
C ALA A 164 -17.53 17.97 -2.11
N ALA A 165 -18.76 17.51 -1.83
CA ALA A 165 -19.13 16.11 -1.91
C ALA A 165 -18.97 15.56 -3.33
N GLY A 166 -19.53 16.25 -4.34
CA GLY A 166 -19.45 15.84 -5.74
C GLY A 166 -18.01 15.82 -6.27
N SER A 167 -17.21 16.85 -5.96
CA SER A 167 -15.81 16.92 -6.38
C SER A 167 -14.95 15.82 -5.75
N SER A 168 -15.11 15.59 -4.44
CA SER A 168 -14.35 14.54 -3.74
C SER A 168 -14.74 13.13 -4.20
N TRP A 169 -16.03 12.87 -4.43
CA TRP A 169 -16.52 11.62 -4.99
C TRP A 169 -15.96 11.34 -6.40
N LEU A 170 -16.06 12.32 -7.30
CA LEU A 170 -15.55 12.21 -8.67
C LEU A 170 -14.04 12.01 -8.70
N THR A 171 -13.31 12.74 -7.86
CA THR A 171 -11.85 12.60 -7.73
C THR A 171 -11.49 11.21 -7.21
N GLY A 172 -12.21 10.71 -6.20
CA GLY A 172 -12.03 9.37 -5.65
C GLY A 172 -12.23 8.29 -6.70
N LEU A 173 -13.36 8.29 -7.40
CA LEU A 173 -13.65 7.34 -8.49
C LEU A 173 -12.61 7.43 -9.62
N SER A 174 -12.24 8.64 -10.03
CA SER A 174 -11.24 8.82 -11.09
C SER A 174 -9.89 8.24 -10.68
N ARG A 175 -9.52 8.37 -9.40
CA ARG A 175 -8.32 7.72 -8.86
C ARG A 175 -8.42 6.21 -8.92
N LEU A 176 -9.56 5.61 -8.56
CA LEU A 176 -9.77 4.15 -8.66
C LEU A 176 -9.53 3.63 -10.07
N LEU A 177 -10.03 4.35 -11.08
CA LEU A 177 -9.84 3.99 -12.49
C LEU A 177 -8.41 4.24 -12.98
N SER A 178 -7.69 5.17 -12.34
CA SER A 178 -6.33 5.56 -12.70
C SER A 178 -5.27 4.88 -11.82
N LEU A 179 -5.65 3.95 -10.94
CA LEU A 179 -4.68 3.21 -10.13
C LEU A 179 -3.81 2.38 -11.07
N THR A 180 -2.53 2.73 -11.18
CA THR A 180 -1.54 2.01 -11.99
C THR A 180 -0.92 0.83 -11.26
N PHE A 181 -1.44 0.48 -10.08
CA PHE A 181 -0.90 -0.57 -9.22
C PHE A 181 -1.72 -1.85 -9.40
N GLY A 182 -1.07 -2.94 -9.84
CA GLY A 182 -1.71 -4.24 -10.05
C GLY A 182 -2.33 -4.44 -11.44
N ALA A 183 -2.18 -5.64 -11.99
CA ALA A 183 -2.87 -6.07 -13.22
C ALA A 183 -4.38 -6.37 -13.00
N ASP A 184 -4.76 -6.64 -11.75
CA ASP A 184 -6.12 -7.00 -11.33
C ASP A 184 -6.47 -6.20 -10.07
N THR A 185 -7.49 -5.36 -10.12
CA THR A 185 -7.99 -4.56 -9.00
C THR A 185 -9.42 -4.94 -8.71
N ARG A 186 -9.74 -5.17 -7.43
CA ARG A 186 -11.05 -5.61 -6.97
C ARG A 186 -11.66 -4.56 -6.05
N VAL A 187 -12.90 -4.15 -6.35
CA VAL A 187 -13.64 -3.15 -5.57
C VAL A 187 -14.82 -3.81 -4.85
N ARG A 188 -14.87 -3.62 -3.54
CA ARG A 188 -15.85 -4.19 -2.60
C ARG A 188 -16.48 -3.10 -1.74
N PRO A 189 -17.66 -3.34 -1.14
CA PRO A 189 -18.22 -2.42 -0.16
C PRO A 189 -17.36 -2.39 1.12
N ASP A 190 -17.20 -1.20 1.70
CA ASP A 190 -16.60 -0.94 3.02
C ASP A 190 -17.61 -0.26 3.98
N GLY A 191 -18.81 0.02 3.49
CA GLY A 191 -19.88 0.69 4.20
C GLY A 191 -20.93 1.19 3.20
N HIS A 192 -21.96 1.87 3.69
CA HIS A 192 -23.06 2.36 2.84
C HIS A 192 -22.58 3.35 1.78
N LEU A 193 -21.53 4.14 2.06
CA LEU A 193 -21.00 5.16 1.16
C LEU A 193 -19.48 4.99 0.93
N SER A 194 -18.92 3.84 1.28
CA SER A 194 -17.47 3.62 1.28
C SER A 194 -17.10 2.37 0.50
N LEU A 195 -15.99 2.42 -0.23
CA LEU A 195 -15.47 1.31 -1.02
C LEU A 195 -14.11 0.86 -0.49
N LEU A 196 -13.88 -0.45 -0.52
CA LEU A 196 -12.60 -1.09 -0.27
C LEU A 196 -12.04 -1.61 -1.59
N VAL A 197 -10.76 -1.34 -1.85
CA VAL A 197 -10.10 -1.62 -3.13
C VAL A 197 -8.87 -2.45 -2.84
N HIS A 198 -8.82 -3.66 -3.39
CA HIS A 198 -7.65 -4.53 -3.30
C HIS A 198 -6.99 -4.64 -4.67
N THR A 199 -5.71 -4.32 -4.74
CA THR A 199 -4.93 -4.48 -5.96
C THR A 199 -4.23 -5.83 -5.98
N GLY A 200 -3.93 -6.34 -7.17
CA GLY A 200 -3.20 -7.59 -7.38
C GLY A 200 -1.76 -7.54 -6.85
N SER A 201 -1.26 -6.33 -6.58
CA SER A 201 -0.03 -6.06 -5.84
C SER A 201 -0.10 -6.36 -4.34
N GLY A 202 -1.30 -6.59 -3.79
CA GLY A 202 -1.53 -6.78 -2.36
C GLY A 202 -1.78 -5.49 -1.59
N PHE A 203 -1.76 -4.32 -2.24
CA PHE A 203 -2.18 -3.07 -1.60
C PHE A 203 -3.68 -3.03 -1.43
N THR A 204 -4.10 -2.40 -0.34
CA THR A 204 -5.50 -2.16 -0.04
C THR A 204 -5.70 -0.66 0.11
N TYR A 205 -6.78 -0.13 -0.45
CA TYR A 205 -7.13 1.28 -0.35
C TYR A 205 -8.60 1.43 0.02
N GLY A 206 -8.92 2.45 0.80
CA GLY A 206 -10.29 2.85 1.11
C GLY A 206 -10.66 4.12 0.35
N LEU A 207 -11.82 4.14 -0.32
CA LEU A 207 -12.51 5.36 -0.69
C LEU A 207 -13.63 5.56 0.33
N THR A 208 -13.33 6.30 1.40
CA THR A 208 -14.17 6.36 2.60
C THR A 208 -14.90 7.68 2.68
N PHE A 209 -16.20 7.64 2.97
CA PHE A 209 -17.00 8.82 3.24
C PHE A 209 -16.79 9.32 4.67
N HIS A 210 -16.42 10.58 4.81
CA HIS A 210 -16.27 11.30 6.08
C HIS A 210 -17.43 12.27 6.24
N GLY A 211 -18.47 11.79 6.91
CA GLY A 211 -19.62 12.61 7.28
C GLY A 211 -19.26 13.66 8.33
N VAL A 212 -19.76 14.87 8.14
CA VAL A 212 -19.65 15.95 9.12
C VAL A 212 -20.49 15.56 10.34
N THR A 213 -19.87 15.54 11.51
CA THR A 213 -20.58 15.33 12.78
C THR A 213 -21.54 16.49 13.01
N ARG A 214 -22.82 16.18 13.24
CA ARG A 214 -23.83 17.16 13.61
C ARG A 214 -23.54 17.65 15.03
N ARG A 215 -23.40 18.96 15.18
CA ARG A 215 -23.04 19.63 16.46
C ARG A 215 -24.15 20.56 16.89
N CYS A 216 -24.23 20.84 18.17
CA CYS A 216 -25.10 21.89 18.68
C CYS A 216 -24.58 23.27 18.25
N THR A 217 -25.48 24.11 17.76
CA THR A 217 -25.23 25.52 17.45
C THR A 217 -25.93 26.47 18.42
N ALA A 218 -26.71 25.93 19.36
CA ALA A 218 -27.34 26.70 20.43
C ALA A 218 -26.36 26.90 21.59
N GLY A 219 -26.32 28.12 22.11
CA GLY A 219 -25.47 28.53 23.24
C GLY A 219 -23.99 28.65 22.87
N ASP A 220 -23.35 29.71 23.35
CA ASP A 220 -21.93 29.94 23.08
C ASP A 220 -21.07 28.79 23.66
N GLY A 221 -20.32 28.13 22.78
CA GLY A 221 -19.35 27.10 23.17
C GLY A 221 -19.94 25.71 23.47
N CYS A 222 -21.19 25.43 23.11
CA CYS A 222 -21.75 24.08 23.30
C CYS A 222 -21.02 23.04 22.43
N ALA A 223 -20.39 22.06 23.07
CA ALA A 223 -19.67 20.99 22.40
C ALA A 223 -20.51 19.72 22.16
N ALA A 224 -21.84 19.78 22.35
CA ALA A 224 -22.70 18.62 22.16
C ALA A 224 -22.69 18.14 20.69
N VAL A 225 -22.68 16.81 20.51
CA VAL A 225 -22.93 16.15 19.23
C VAL A 225 -24.37 15.65 19.21
N ILE A 226 -25.01 15.65 18.04
CA ILE A 226 -26.43 15.32 17.90
C ILE A 226 -26.57 14.14 16.93
N ALA A 227 -27.12 13.03 17.42
CA ALA A 227 -27.37 11.84 16.61
C ALA A 227 -28.52 12.05 15.61
N ASP A 228 -28.73 11.09 14.71
CA ASP A 228 -29.78 11.17 13.68
C ASP A 228 -31.20 11.12 14.25
N ASP A 229 -31.38 10.54 15.45
CA ASP A 229 -32.66 10.58 16.18
C ASP A 229 -32.88 11.91 16.96
N GLY A 230 -31.93 12.84 16.87
CA GLY A 230 -31.97 14.12 17.56
C GLY A 230 -31.46 14.08 19.01
N THR A 231 -31.02 12.92 19.53
CA THR A 231 -30.42 12.87 20.86
C THR A 231 -29.08 13.61 20.89
N ALA A 232 -28.91 14.46 21.91
CA ALA A 232 -27.66 15.16 22.17
C ALA A 232 -26.81 14.40 23.17
N SER A 233 -25.51 14.32 22.92
CA SER A 233 -24.54 13.73 23.83
C SER A 233 -23.27 14.56 23.91
N ALA A 234 -22.52 14.35 24.99
CA ALA A 234 -21.22 14.98 25.18
C ALA A 234 -20.24 14.50 24.10
N SER A 235 -19.48 15.42 23.48
CA SER A 235 -18.46 15.07 22.47
C SER A 235 -17.31 14.22 23.01
N SER A 236 -17.12 14.21 24.33
CA SER A 236 -16.12 13.39 25.01
C SER A 236 -16.59 13.07 26.44
N PRO A 237 -16.02 12.05 27.10
CA PRO A 237 -16.36 11.70 28.48
C PRO A 237 -16.12 12.83 29.50
N THR A 238 -15.26 13.80 29.16
CA THR A 238 -14.89 14.94 30.02
C THR A 238 -15.70 16.20 29.74
N THR A 239 -16.55 16.19 28.70
CA THR A 239 -17.38 17.33 28.33
C THR A 239 -18.70 17.28 29.10
N VAL A 240 -19.01 18.33 29.86
CA VAL A 240 -20.34 18.45 30.49
C VAL A 240 -21.34 18.88 29.41
N LEU A 241 -22.42 18.11 29.26
CA LEU A 241 -23.52 18.49 28.37
C LEU A 241 -24.23 19.71 28.95
N ALA A 242 -24.32 20.79 28.17
CA ALA A 242 -24.96 22.01 28.61
C ALA A 242 -26.49 21.82 28.74
N ASP A 243 -27.09 22.38 29.79
CA ASP A 243 -28.52 22.29 30.06
C ASP A 243 -29.30 23.35 29.27
N HIS A 244 -29.53 23.08 27.99
CA HIS A 244 -30.37 23.88 27.10
C HIS A 244 -30.99 23.04 25.99
N ILE A 245 -31.95 23.63 25.27
CA ILE A 245 -32.49 23.02 24.04
C ILE A 245 -31.41 23.06 22.96
N HIS A 246 -30.93 21.89 22.54
CA HIS A 246 -29.90 21.78 21.52
C HIS A 246 -30.48 22.00 20.12
N GLN A 247 -29.78 22.81 19.32
CA GLN A 247 -30.11 23.06 17.92
C GLN A 247 -29.05 22.44 17.01
N PRO A 248 -29.41 21.59 16.05
CA PRO A 248 -28.41 20.94 15.21
C PRO A 248 -27.86 21.84 14.12
N SER A 249 -26.56 21.68 13.82
CA SER A 249 -25.85 22.37 12.74
C SER A 249 -26.41 22.08 11.34
N PHE A 250 -27.13 20.98 11.18
CA PHE A 250 -27.98 20.68 10.04
C PHE A 250 -29.12 19.74 10.46
N PRO A 251 -30.30 19.80 9.81
CA PRO A 251 -31.48 19.02 10.21
C PRO A 251 -31.23 17.51 10.32
N CYS A 252 -31.89 16.84 11.26
CA CYS A 252 -31.74 15.39 11.47
C CYS A 252 -32.28 14.55 10.31
N ASP A 253 -33.27 15.09 9.59
CA ASP A 253 -33.87 14.49 8.39
C ASP A 253 -33.14 14.86 7.08
N ALA A 254 -32.10 15.69 7.15
CA ALA A 254 -31.32 16.09 5.98
C ALA A 254 -30.19 15.10 5.68
N PRO A 255 -29.84 14.88 4.39
CA PRO A 255 -28.66 14.11 4.04
C PRO A 255 -27.41 14.70 4.68
N GLN A 256 -26.61 13.85 5.32
CA GLN A 256 -25.40 14.25 6.04
C GLN A 256 -24.37 14.88 5.09
N PRO A 257 -23.94 16.13 5.30
CA PRO A 257 -22.81 16.71 4.59
C PRO A 257 -21.53 15.91 4.85
N GLY A 258 -20.61 15.87 3.90
CA GLY A 258 -19.35 15.15 4.05
C GLY A 258 -18.58 15.08 2.74
N VAL A 259 -17.40 14.46 2.78
CA VAL A 259 -16.54 14.29 1.61
C VAL A 259 -15.94 12.89 1.59
N TRP A 260 -15.54 12.42 0.42
CA TRP A 260 -14.78 11.20 0.29
C TRP A 260 -13.27 11.47 0.30
N SER A 261 -12.51 10.54 0.86
CA SER A 261 -11.06 10.56 0.76
C SER A 261 -10.52 9.17 0.45
N VAL A 262 -9.36 9.16 -0.21
CA VAL A 262 -8.64 7.94 -0.55
C VAL A 262 -7.54 7.73 0.48
N HIS A 263 -7.48 6.53 1.05
CA HIS A 263 -6.50 6.09 2.05
C HIS A 263 -5.82 4.80 1.58
N SER A 264 -4.56 4.59 1.95
CA SER A 264 -3.83 3.32 1.85
C SER A 264 -3.73 2.65 3.21
#